data_AF-A0A2U9T201-F1
#
_entry.id   AF-A0A2U9T201-F1
#
_cell.length_a   1.000
_cell.length_b   1.000
_cell.length_c   1.000
_cell.angle_alpha   90.00
_cell.angle_beta   90.00
_cell.angle_gamma   90.00
#
_symmetry.space_group_name_H-M   'P 1'
#
loop_
_entity.id
_entity.type
_entity.pdbx_description
1 polymer ?
#
loop_
_entity_poly.entity_id
_entity_poly.type
_entity_poly.pdbx_seq_one_letter_code
_entity_poly.pdbx_strand_id
1 'polypeptide(L)'
;MIFDWLKSKSKTKPTGPDFSDVDSLEKAEALYKSGALGKVLLMPSEFGGPDFGANVVYVPVDIVALKQSMDRNVIAPMAAAGKVTRYSATPEYQGASFIPKAIKVEASNPGQFSSVIRIWGEALLDQS
;
A
#
# COMPACT_ATOMS: atom_id res chain seq x y z
N MET A 1 -6.78 -29.69 -39.07
CA MET A 1 -7.73 -28.77 -38.43
C MET A 1 -8.13 -29.40 -37.10
N ILE A 2 -8.11 -28.79 -35.92
CA ILE A 2 -7.76 -27.46 -35.39
C ILE A 2 -7.34 -27.76 -33.93
N PHE A 3 -6.32 -27.08 -33.43
CA PHE A 3 -5.76 -27.28 -32.09
C PHE A 3 -6.76 -26.88 -30.97
N ASP A 4 -7.23 -27.85 -30.20
CA ASP A 4 -7.94 -27.67 -28.92
C ASP A 4 -6.95 -27.26 -27.80
N TRP A 5 -6.44 -26.03 -27.86
CA TRP A 5 -5.51 -25.50 -26.84
C TRP A 5 -5.91 -24.12 -26.29
N LEU A 6 -7.22 -23.80 -26.22
CA LEU A 6 -7.69 -22.69 -25.40
C LEU A 6 -8.32 -23.19 -24.10
N LYS A 7 -7.48 -23.77 -23.23
CA LYS A 7 -7.77 -23.73 -21.79
C LYS A 7 -7.62 -22.27 -21.36
N SER A 8 -8.73 -21.54 -21.38
CA SER A 8 -8.91 -20.29 -20.66
C SER A 8 -8.35 -20.44 -19.25
N LYS A 9 -7.20 -19.82 -18.97
CA LYS A 9 -6.77 -19.58 -17.60
C LYS A 9 -7.84 -18.69 -16.99
N SER A 10 -8.73 -19.28 -16.19
CA SER A 10 -9.62 -18.54 -15.31
C SER A 10 -8.75 -17.54 -14.55
N LYS A 11 -8.80 -16.26 -14.91
CA LYS A 11 -8.14 -15.19 -14.16
C LYS A 11 -8.76 -15.26 -12.77
N THR A 12 -8.02 -15.77 -11.78
CA THR A 12 -8.42 -15.73 -10.39
C THR A 12 -8.70 -14.27 -10.08
N LYS A 13 -9.99 -13.91 -9.90
CA LYS A 13 -10.36 -12.54 -9.58
C LYS A 13 -9.91 -12.29 -8.14
N PRO A 14 -9.20 -11.18 -7.85
CA PRO A 14 -8.88 -10.83 -6.48
C PRO A 14 -10.15 -10.79 -5.63
N THR A 15 -10.19 -11.56 -4.55
CA THR A 15 -11.24 -11.45 -3.53
C THR A 15 -10.86 -10.35 -2.56
N GLY A 16 -11.34 -9.15 -2.83
CA GLY A 16 -11.10 -7.95 -2.02
C GLY A 16 -11.83 -6.73 -2.59
N PRO A 17 -11.70 -5.56 -1.94
CA PRO A 17 -12.22 -4.33 -2.50
C PRO A 17 -11.60 -4.04 -3.87
N ASP A 18 -12.30 -3.29 -4.72
CA ASP A 18 -11.83 -2.89 -6.04
C ASP A 18 -11.84 -1.36 -6.12
N PHE A 19 -10.67 -0.77 -6.38
CA PHE A 19 -10.49 0.67 -6.51
C PHE A 19 -10.04 1.06 -7.92
N SER A 20 -10.22 0.18 -8.91
CA SER A 20 -9.85 0.46 -10.30
C SER A 20 -10.57 1.69 -10.88
N ASP A 21 -11.81 1.95 -10.45
CA ASP A 21 -12.59 3.10 -10.89
C ASP A 21 -12.22 4.42 -10.18
N VAL A 22 -11.41 4.37 -9.12
CA VAL A 22 -10.93 5.56 -8.38
C VAL A 22 -9.67 6.07 -9.04
N ASP A 23 -9.81 6.70 -10.20
CA ASP A 23 -8.71 7.12 -11.08
C ASP A 23 -8.32 8.60 -10.96
N SER A 24 -8.96 9.34 -10.04
CA SER A 24 -8.74 10.76 -9.86
C SER A 24 -8.71 11.15 -8.38
N LEU A 25 -8.05 12.28 -8.10
CA LEU A 25 -8.02 12.87 -6.76
C LEU A 25 -9.44 13.17 -6.25
N GLU A 26 -10.32 13.67 -7.11
CA GLU A 26 -11.71 14.00 -6.75
C GLU A 26 -12.49 12.78 -6.25
N LYS A 27 -12.34 11.63 -6.94
CA LYS A 27 -12.96 10.36 -6.52
C LYS A 27 -12.37 9.85 -5.21
N ALA A 28 -11.05 9.93 -5.05
CA ALA A 28 -10.39 9.56 -3.80
C ALA A 28 -10.82 10.45 -2.63
N GLU A 29 -10.97 11.75 -2.85
CA GLU A 29 -11.47 12.70 -1.85
C GLU A 29 -12.93 12.45 -1.49
N ALA A 30 -13.78 12.09 -2.45
CA ALA A 30 -15.17 11.73 -2.17
C ALA A 30 -15.26 10.52 -1.24
N LEU A 31 -14.44 9.48 -1.49
CA LEU A 31 -14.36 8.30 -0.62
C LEU A 31 -13.69 8.59 0.73
N TYR A 32 -12.75 9.53 0.78
CA TYR A 32 -12.20 10.01 2.04
C TYR A 32 -13.27 10.73 2.88
N LYS A 33 -14.06 11.61 2.26
CA LYS A 33 -15.15 12.35 2.93
C LYS A 33 -16.27 11.42 3.40
N SER A 34 -16.51 10.30 2.71
CA SER A 34 -17.48 9.29 3.15
C SER A 34 -16.95 8.36 4.26
N GLY A 35 -15.67 8.45 4.61
CA GLY A 35 -15.01 7.61 5.61
C GLY A 35 -14.55 6.24 5.11
N ALA A 36 -14.70 5.94 3.81
CA ALA A 36 -14.23 4.69 3.21
C ALA A 36 -12.70 4.66 3.05
N LEU A 37 -12.08 5.82 2.82
CA LEU A 37 -10.63 5.97 2.75
C LEU A 37 -10.12 6.87 3.88
N GLY A 38 -8.86 6.66 4.24
CA GLY A 38 -8.08 7.58 5.05
C GLY A 38 -6.82 8.02 4.31
N LYS A 39 -6.17 9.05 4.85
CA LYS A 39 -4.86 9.51 4.38
C LYS A 39 -3.78 8.86 5.23
N VAL A 40 -2.75 8.33 4.58
CA VAL A 40 -1.57 7.79 5.26
C VAL A 40 -0.32 8.47 4.74
N LEU A 41 0.63 8.72 5.64
CA LEU A 41 1.95 9.19 5.27
C LEU A 41 2.82 8.00 4.89
N LEU A 42 3.48 8.08 3.74
CA LEU A 42 4.47 7.08 3.33
C LEU A 42 5.62 7.09 4.32
N MET A 43 6.21 8.27 4.52
CA MET A 43 7.17 8.58 5.59
C MET A 43 6.44 9.22 6.77
N PRO A 44 6.44 8.59 7.96
CA PRO A 44 5.90 9.19 9.18
C PRO A 44 6.52 10.54 9.50
N SER A 45 5.72 11.45 10.07
CA SER A 45 6.21 12.75 10.56
C SER A 45 7.27 12.60 11.65
N GLU A 46 7.18 11.55 12.47
CA GLU A 46 8.18 11.17 13.47
C GLU A 46 9.55 10.86 12.86
N PHE A 47 9.59 10.49 11.57
CA PHE A 47 10.83 10.25 10.82
C PHE A 47 11.21 11.45 9.94
N GLY A 48 10.49 12.57 10.04
CA GLY A 48 10.73 13.79 9.25
C GLY A 48 9.94 13.86 7.93
N GLY A 49 8.93 12.99 7.73
CA GLY A 49 8.10 13.01 6.53
C GLY A 49 7.13 14.19 6.50
N PRO A 50 7.05 14.97 5.40
CA PRO A 50 6.10 16.07 5.26
C PRO A 50 4.66 15.55 5.16
N ASP A 51 3.68 16.23 5.74
CA ASP A 51 2.27 15.81 5.72
C ASP A 51 1.50 16.25 4.46
N PHE A 52 2.21 16.54 3.38
CA PHE A 52 1.66 17.05 2.12
C PHE A 52 2.33 16.46 0.88
N GLY A 53 1.70 16.68 -0.27
CA GLY A 53 2.23 16.28 -1.58
C GLY A 53 2.38 14.77 -1.73
N ALA A 54 3.47 14.35 -2.37
CA ALA A 54 3.72 12.94 -2.71
C ALA A 54 3.90 12.01 -1.50
N ASN A 55 4.05 12.55 -0.28
CA ASN A 55 4.15 11.74 0.93
C ASN A 55 2.78 11.27 1.44
N VAL A 56 1.68 11.83 0.93
CA VAL A 56 0.31 11.50 1.36
C VAL A 56 -0.35 10.64 0.30
N VAL A 57 -0.83 9.47 0.69
CA VAL A 57 -1.61 8.58 -0.19
C VAL A 57 -2.95 8.23 0.44
N TYR A 58 -3.96 8.02 -0.41
CA TYR A 58 -5.28 7.57 0.00
C TYR A 58 -5.32 6.05 0.02
N VAL A 59 -5.78 5.47 1.14
CA VAL A 59 -5.89 4.02 1.33
C VAL A 59 -7.13 3.71 2.15
N PRO A 60 -7.65 2.46 2.13
CA PRO A 60 -8.72 2.05 3.03
C PRO A 60 -8.37 2.33 4.50
N VAL A 61 -9.37 2.68 5.31
CA VAL A 61 -9.16 3.08 6.72
C VAL A 61 -8.40 2.03 7.52
N ASP A 62 -8.66 0.74 7.29
CA ASP A 62 -7.97 -0.36 7.97
C ASP A 62 -6.47 -0.41 7.65
N ILE A 63 -6.10 0.02 6.44
CA ILE A 63 -4.70 0.10 6.01
C ILE A 63 -3.97 1.26 6.68
N VAL A 64 -4.67 2.38 6.96
CA VAL A 64 -4.10 3.49 7.73
C VAL A 64 -3.67 2.99 9.11
N ALA A 65 -4.56 2.30 9.82
CA ALA A 65 -4.29 1.78 11.15
C ALA A 65 -3.16 0.72 11.13
N LEU A 66 -3.16 -0.17 10.13
CA LEU A 66 -2.12 -1.17 9.96
C LEU A 66 -0.73 -0.53 9.76
N LYS A 67 -0.62 0.44 8.85
CA LYS A 67 0.64 1.14 8.56
C LYS A 67 1.13 1.92 9.77
N GLN A 68 0.26 2.69 10.43
CA GLN A 68 0.61 3.43 11.64
C GLN A 68 1.08 2.49 12.77
N SER A 69 0.42 1.35 12.94
CA SER A 69 0.83 0.34 13.92
C SER A 69 2.20 -0.24 13.60
N MET A 70 2.48 -0.58 12.34
CA MET A 70 3.79 -1.09 11.93
C MET A 70 4.90 -0.05 12.12
N ASP A 71 4.67 1.20 11.72
CA ASP A 71 5.64 2.27 11.87
C ASP A 71 5.96 2.51 13.36
N ARG A 72 4.93 2.59 14.21
CA ARG A 72 5.07 2.89 15.63
C ARG A 72 5.60 1.72 16.46
N ASN A 73 5.15 0.49 16.20
CA ASN A 73 5.40 -0.66 17.07
C ASN A 73 6.58 -1.52 16.60
N VAL A 74 6.97 -1.41 15.33
CA VAL A 74 8.09 -2.19 14.76
C VAL A 74 9.24 -1.27 14.39
N ILE A 75 8.98 -0.29 13.53
CA ILE A 75 10.05 0.48 12.89
C ILE A 75 10.64 1.52 13.84
N ALA A 76 9.81 2.26 14.58
CA ALA A 76 10.29 3.26 15.53
C ALA A 76 11.17 2.65 16.65
N PRO A 77 10.83 1.50 17.27
CA PRO A 77 11.74 0.81 18.19
C PRO A 77 13.04 0.35 17.55
N MET A 78 13.00 -0.16 16.31
CA MET A 78 14.22 -0.54 15.59
C MET A 78 15.11 0.69 15.31
N ALA A 79 14.51 1.82 14.95
CA ALA A 79 15.21 3.07 14.71
C ALA A 79 15.83 3.64 16.00
N ALA A 80 15.06 3.67 17.08
CA ALA A 80 15.53 4.11 18.40
C ALA A 80 16.69 3.25 18.93
N ALA A 81 16.69 1.95 18.62
CA ALA A 81 17.78 1.03 18.95
C ALA A 81 18.98 1.11 17.98
N GLY A 82 18.94 2.00 16.98
CA GLY A 82 19.99 2.12 15.96
C GLY A 82 20.10 0.91 15.01
N LYS A 83 19.08 0.03 14.98
CA LYS A 83 19.07 -1.17 14.13
C LYS A 83 18.68 -0.87 12.70
N VAL A 84 17.92 0.20 12.47
CA VAL A 84 17.62 0.73 11.15
C VAL A 84 17.82 2.24 11.15
N THR A 85 18.36 2.77 10.07
CA THR A 85 18.64 4.21 9.89
C THR A 85 18.06 4.74 8.59
N ARG A 86 17.66 3.84 7.69
CA ARG A 86 17.00 4.15 6.43
C ARG A 86 15.59 3.60 6.49
N TYR A 87 14.65 4.36 5.95
CA TYR A 87 13.25 3.99 5.83
C TYR A 87 12.72 4.42 4.47
N SER A 88 11.95 3.55 3.82
CA SER A 88 11.27 3.81 2.56
C SER A 88 9.89 3.15 2.57
N ALA A 89 8.88 3.87 2.10
CA ALA A 89 7.56 3.32 1.82
C ALA A 89 7.17 3.67 0.40
N THR A 90 7.10 2.67 -0.46
CA THR A 90 6.87 2.84 -1.90
C THR A 90 5.47 2.33 -2.24
N PRO A 91 4.56 3.21 -2.69
CA PRO A 91 3.25 2.78 -3.17
C PRO A 91 3.37 2.14 -4.55
N GLU A 92 2.63 1.06 -4.77
CA GLU A 92 2.50 0.40 -6.06
C GLU A 92 1.08 0.56 -6.56
N TYR A 93 0.91 1.06 -7.79
CA TYR A 93 -0.39 1.34 -8.39
C TYR A 93 -0.79 0.29 -9.43
N GLN A 94 -2.08 0.22 -9.73
CA GLN A 94 -2.64 -0.67 -10.75
C GLN A 94 -3.51 0.11 -11.72
N GLY A 95 -3.19 0.01 -13.01
CA GLY A 95 -3.91 0.71 -14.07
C GLY A 95 -3.88 2.22 -13.87
N ALA A 96 -5.06 2.86 -14.00
CA ALA A 96 -5.23 4.29 -13.80
C ALA A 96 -5.64 4.65 -12.36
N SER A 97 -5.68 3.69 -11.44
CA SER A 97 -6.17 3.95 -10.07
C SER A 97 -5.25 4.90 -9.31
N PHE A 98 -5.86 5.86 -8.63
CA PHE A 98 -5.28 6.78 -7.67
C PHE A 98 -5.07 6.13 -6.29
N ILE A 99 -5.61 4.92 -6.08
CA ILE A 99 -5.43 4.15 -4.83
C ILE A 99 -4.36 3.09 -5.06
N PRO A 100 -3.27 3.05 -4.29
CA PRO A 100 -2.23 2.05 -4.46
C PRO A 100 -2.79 0.65 -4.19
N LYS A 101 -2.39 -0.33 -5.00
CA LYS A 101 -2.70 -1.76 -4.79
C LYS A 101 -1.88 -2.35 -3.64
N ALA A 102 -0.69 -1.81 -3.39
CA ALA A 102 0.17 -2.22 -2.30
C ALA A 102 1.08 -1.07 -1.84
N ILE A 103 1.61 -1.17 -0.62
CA ILE A 103 2.68 -0.32 -0.12
C ILE A 103 3.80 -1.23 0.36
N LYS A 104 4.97 -1.12 -0.27
CA LYS A 104 6.18 -1.80 0.16
C LYS A 104 6.90 -0.94 1.17
N VAL A 105 7.06 -1.44 2.40
CA VAL A 105 7.77 -0.76 3.48
C VAL A 105 9.08 -1.46 3.74
N GLU A 106 10.17 -0.71 3.68
CA GLU A 106 11.52 -1.18 3.89
C GLU A 106 12.23 -0.29 4.90
N ALA A 107 12.80 -0.90 5.93
CA ALA A 107 13.72 -0.23 6.84
C ALA A 107 15.05 -0.98 6.83
N SER A 108 16.17 -0.26 6.75
CA SER A 108 17.47 -0.87 6.56
C SER A 108 18.61 -0.12 7.25
N ASN A 109 19.76 -0.80 7.30
CA ASN A 109 21.07 -0.34 7.74
C ASN A 109 21.15 0.01 9.25
N PRO A 110 21.89 -0.77 10.08
CA PRO A 110 22.63 -1.99 9.76
C PRO A 110 21.77 -3.26 9.61
N GLY A 111 20.56 -3.27 10.17
CA GLY A 111 19.61 -4.38 10.05
C GLY A 111 18.76 -4.29 8.79
N GLN A 112 17.74 -5.13 8.71
CA GLN A 112 16.76 -5.11 7.63
C GLN A 112 15.37 -5.49 8.16
N PHE A 113 14.36 -4.78 7.66
CA PHE A 113 12.96 -5.09 7.78
C PHE A 113 12.31 -4.81 6.42
N SER A 114 11.47 -5.72 5.94
CA SER A 114 10.72 -5.55 4.69
C SER A 114 9.35 -6.16 4.87
N SER A 115 8.32 -5.40 4.51
CA SER A 115 6.93 -5.85 4.55
C SER A 115 6.16 -5.23 3.39
N VAL A 116 5.21 -5.97 2.84
CA VAL A 116 4.32 -5.50 1.77
C VAL A 116 2.91 -5.48 2.31
N ILE A 117 2.36 -4.28 2.48
CA ILE A 117 0.95 -4.08 2.79
C ILE A 117 0.17 -4.19 1.49
N ARG A 118 -0.55 -5.28 1.32
CA ARG A 118 -1.42 -5.51 0.16
C ARG A 118 -2.79 -4.90 0.45
N ILE A 119 -3.31 -4.13 -0.49
CA ILE A 119 -4.54 -3.35 -0.32
C ILE A 119 -5.66 -3.94 -1.16
N TRP A 120 -5.43 -4.12 -2.47
CA TRP A 120 -6.46 -4.56 -3.40
C TRP A 120 -5.88 -5.10 -4.71
N GLY A 121 -6.77 -5.58 -5.59
CA GLY A 121 -6.40 -5.95 -6.96
C GLY A 121 -5.40 -7.11 -7.02
N GLU A 122 -4.50 -7.07 -8.00
CA GLU A 122 -3.51 -8.13 -8.25
C GLU A 122 -2.58 -8.37 -7.05
N ALA A 123 -2.40 -7.38 -6.17
CA ALA A 123 -1.59 -7.55 -4.97
C ALA A 123 -2.13 -8.66 -4.04
N LEU A 124 -3.43 -8.98 -4.11
CA LEU A 124 -4.05 -10.04 -3.31
C LEU A 124 -3.87 -11.45 -3.92
N LEU A 125 -3.39 -11.57 -5.16
CA LEU A 125 -3.25 -12.86 -5.86
C LEU A 125 -1.94 -13.59 -5.56
N ASP A 126 -0.91 -12.88 -5.07
CA ASP A 126 0.42 -13.42 -4.71
C ASP A 126 0.41 -14.21 -3.38
N GLN A 127 -0.65 -14.99 -3.14
CA GLN A 127 -0.84 -15.84 -1.94
C GLN A 127 -0.52 -17.32 -2.24
N SER A 128 0.10 -17.65 -3.38
CA SER A 128 0.38 -19.03 -3.80
C SER A 128 1.71 -19.56 -3.27
#